data_AF-A0ABD5JN74-F1
#
_entry.id   AF-A0ABD5JN74-F1
#
_cell.length_a   1.000
_cell.length_b   1.000
_cell.length_c   1.000
_cell.angle_alpha   90.00
_cell.angle_beta   90.00
_cell.angle_gamma   90.00
#
_symmetry.space_group_name_H-M   'P 1'
#
loop_
_entity.id
_entity.type
_entity.pdbx_description
1 polymer ?
#
loop_
_entity_poly.entity_id
_entity_poly.type
_entity_poly.pdbx_seq_one_letter_code
_entity_poly.pdbx_strand_id
1 'polypeptide(L)'
;MWRNLSEAPERSVAQHRRCLRVLVPEAPEIEPESVPVEETSGSPWPTGHRFADRTRARHATVHALLEARHSRRSIQRQLGMTYRTVKRLADAATPQALFIGQWQNRPSALDEYKTYLDDHWS
;
A
#
# COMPACT_ATOMS: atom_id res chain seq x y z
N MET A 1 2.61 -0.74 -27.26
CA MET A 1 3.15 -2.11 -27.28
C MET A 1 4.24 -2.24 -26.20
N TRP A 2 3.89 -2.17 -24.91
CA TRP A 2 4.86 -2.20 -23.78
C TRP A 2 4.21 -2.84 -22.54
N ARG A 3 3.83 -4.12 -22.62
CA ARG A 3 3.25 -4.86 -21.49
C ARG A 3 4.07 -6.04 -20.98
N ASN A 4 5.21 -6.34 -21.60
CA ASN A 4 6.02 -7.50 -21.25
C ASN A 4 7.38 -7.15 -20.62
N LEU A 5 7.74 -5.87 -20.52
CA LEU A 5 9.09 -5.50 -20.09
C LEU A 5 9.26 -5.37 -18.57
N SER A 6 8.18 -5.20 -17.81
CA SER A 6 8.23 -5.22 -16.34
C SER A 6 7.95 -6.60 -15.74
N GLU A 7 7.19 -7.44 -16.43
CA GLU A 7 6.71 -8.72 -15.88
C GLU A 7 7.78 -9.83 -15.92
N ALA A 8 8.63 -9.83 -16.94
CA ALA A 8 9.75 -10.76 -17.08
C ALA A 8 10.83 -10.59 -15.99
N PRO A 9 11.29 -9.36 -15.66
CA PRO A 9 12.25 -9.18 -14.57
C PRO A 9 11.60 -9.47 -13.20
N GLU A 10 10.34 -9.11 -12.97
CA GLU A 10 9.64 -9.41 -11.70
C GLU A 10 9.55 -10.92 -11.41
N ARG A 11 9.20 -11.74 -12.41
CA ARG A 11 9.22 -13.21 -12.27
C ARG A 11 10.62 -13.76 -12.03
N SER A 12 11.61 -13.22 -12.72
CA SER A 12 13.01 -13.65 -12.57
C SER A 12 13.55 -13.33 -11.17
N VAL A 13 13.23 -12.15 -10.63
CA VAL A 13 13.58 -11.73 -9.26
C VAL A 13 12.83 -12.56 -8.22
N ALA A 14 11.55 -12.89 -8.45
CA ALA A 14 10.79 -13.77 -7.57
C ALA A 14 11.39 -15.18 -7.53
N GLN A 15 11.78 -15.73 -8.69
CA GLN A 15 12.39 -17.06 -8.81
C GLN A 15 13.79 -17.11 -8.19
N HIS A 16 14.60 -16.04 -8.32
CA HIS A 16 15.98 -15.98 -7.83
C HIS A 16 16.13 -15.25 -6.49
N ARG A 17 15.02 -14.99 -5.77
CA ARG A 17 15.02 -14.28 -4.48
C ARG A 17 15.94 -14.92 -3.44
N ARG A 18 16.16 -16.25 -3.51
CA ARG A 18 17.06 -16.97 -2.62
C ARG A 18 18.54 -16.73 -2.94
N CYS A 19 18.90 -16.59 -4.21
CA CYS A 19 20.25 -16.24 -4.65
C CYS A 19 20.60 -14.78 -4.33
N LEU A 20 19.63 -13.87 -4.43
CA LEU A 20 19.80 -12.46 -4.08
C LEU A 20 20.06 -12.24 -2.58
N ARG A 21 19.50 -13.10 -1.70
CA ARG A 21 19.80 -13.03 -0.25
C ARG A 21 21.25 -13.32 0.08
N VAL A 22 21.96 -14.08 -0.75
CA VAL A 22 23.37 -14.42 -0.56
C VAL A 22 24.30 -13.27 -0.99
N LEU A 23 23.82 -12.37 -1.86
CA LEU A 23 24.57 -11.22 -2.37
C LEU A 23 24.29 -9.92 -1.61
N VAL A 24 23.39 -9.93 -0.64
CA VAL A 24 23.26 -8.83 0.33
C VAL A 24 24.26 -9.15 1.45
N PRO A 25 25.45 -8.54 1.47
CA PRO A 25 26.28 -8.61 2.66
C PRO A 25 25.46 -8.07 3.83
N GLU A 26 25.55 -8.77 4.96
CA GLU A 26 24.96 -8.39 6.24
C GLU A 26 25.34 -6.94 6.52
N ALA A 27 24.37 -6.04 6.30
CA ALA A 27 24.53 -4.64 6.61
C ALA A 27 24.72 -4.57 8.14
N PRO A 28 25.72 -3.84 8.63
CA PRO A 28 25.95 -3.73 10.07
C PRO A 28 24.66 -3.26 10.75
N GLU A 29 24.35 -3.88 11.89
CA GLU A 29 23.30 -3.45 12.80
C GLU A 29 23.48 -1.96 13.09
N ILE A 30 22.73 -1.14 12.35
CA ILE A 30 22.46 0.22 12.73
C ILE A 30 21.39 0.08 13.81
N GLU A 31 21.82 0.16 15.07
CA GLU A 31 20.94 0.45 16.20
C GLU A 31 19.98 1.55 15.75
N PRO A 32 18.65 1.33 15.78
CA PRO A 32 17.72 2.38 15.46
C PRO A 32 17.74 3.36 16.63
N GLU A 33 18.65 4.32 16.56
CA GLU A 33 18.55 5.56 17.32
C GLU A 33 17.17 6.14 16.97
N SER A 34 16.33 6.14 17.99
CA SER A 34 14.93 6.48 17.96
C SER A 34 14.81 7.97 17.67
N VAL A 35 14.84 8.33 16.39
CA VAL A 35 14.39 9.64 15.94
C VAL A 35 12.90 9.76 16.23
N PRO A 36 12.46 10.79 16.99
CA PRO A 36 11.08 10.94 17.41
C PRO A 36 10.12 10.85 16.23
N VAL A 37 9.10 10.00 16.38
CA VAL A 37 7.94 9.93 15.51
C VAL A 37 7.19 11.25 15.66
N GLU A 38 7.62 12.26 14.91
CA GLU A 38 6.90 13.51 14.82
C GLU A 38 5.69 13.32 13.92
N GLU A 39 4.57 13.60 14.56
CA GLU A 39 3.26 13.88 13.99
C GLU A 39 2.49 12.65 13.52
N THR A 40 1.87 12.03 14.52
CA THR A 40 0.47 11.60 14.50
C THR A 40 -0.38 12.48 13.58
N SER A 41 -0.32 12.23 12.28
CA SER A 41 -1.43 12.55 11.41
C SER A 41 -2.59 11.77 11.99
N GLY A 42 -3.66 12.45 12.43
CA GLY A 42 -4.89 11.83 12.94
C GLY A 42 -5.64 11.00 11.89
N SER A 43 -4.94 10.46 10.90
CA SER A 43 -5.43 9.49 9.96
C SER A 43 -5.37 8.11 10.61
N PRO A 44 -6.47 7.34 10.65
CA PRO A 44 -6.51 6.00 11.26
C PRO A 44 -5.64 4.95 10.55
N TRP A 45 -4.78 5.35 9.60
CA TRP A 45 -3.97 4.46 8.77
C TRP A 45 -2.52 4.94 8.69
N PRO A 46 -1.65 4.51 9.64
CA PRO A 46 -0.23 4.79 9.56
C PRO A 46 0.39 4.26 8.26
N THR A 47 1.46 4.91 7.81
CA THR A 47 2.30 4.45 6.70
C THR A 47 2.89 3.09 7.06
N GLY A 48 2.76 2.07 6.20
CA GLY A 48 3.17 0.69 6.47
C GLY A 48 2.01 -0.33 6.49
N HIS A 49 0.75 0.13 6.54
CA HIS A 49 -0.39 -0.76 6.36
C HIS A 49 -0.56 -1.14 4.88
N ARG A 50 -0.25 -2.40 4.53
CA ARG A 50 -0.23 -2.92 3.14
C ARG A 50 -1.45 -2.56 2.30
N PHE A 51 -2.64 -2.53 2.91
CA PHE A 51 -3.87 -2.14 2.21
C PHE A 51 -3.90 -0.64 1.88
N ALA A 52 -3.50 0.20 2.84
CA ALA A 52 -3.46 1.65 2.66
C ALA A 52 -2.44 2.01 1.58
N ASP A 53 -1.26 1.41 1.63
CA ASP A 53 -0.18 1.65 0.66
C ASP A 53 -0.58 1.21 -0.75
N ARG A 54 -1.18 0.02 -0.89
CA ARG A 54 -1.71 -0.46 -2.18
C ARG A 54 -2.78 0.47 -2.73
N THR A 55 -3.64 1.02 -1.88
CA THR A 55 -4.72 1.91 -2.31
C THR A 55 -4.17 3.27 -2.72
N ARG A 56 -3.23 3.84 -1.96
CA ARG A 56 -2.48 5.05 -2.32
C ARG A 56 -1.80 4.88 -3.68
N ALA A 57 -1.06 3.79 -3.88
CA ALA A 57 -0.39 3.50 -5.14
C ALA A 57 -1.37 3.40 -6.33
N ARG A 58 -2.48 2.66 -6.17
CA ARG A 58 -3.50 2.54 -7.24
C ARG A 58 -4.19 3.86 -7.55
N HIS A 59 -4.49 4.66 -6.53
CA HIS A 59 -5.08 5.99 -6.71
C HIS A 59 -4.12 6.91 -7.48
N ALA A 60 -2.84 6.96 -7.09
CA ALA A 60 -1.82 7.71 -7.79
C ALA A 60 -1.67 7.29 -9.27
N THR A 61 -1.63 5.99 -9.57
CA THR A 61 -1.58 5.52 -10.96
C THR A 61 -2.80 5.96 -11.77
N VAL A 62 -4.01 5.91 -11.20
CA VAL A 62 -5.23 6.32 -11.90
C VAL A 62 -5.22 7.83 -12.18
N HIS A 63 -4.86 8.65 -11.19
CA HIS A 63 -4.79 10.11 -11.36
C HIS A 63 -3.70 10.53 -12.35
N ALA A 64 -2.52 9.91 -12.31
CA ALA A 64 -1.48 10.13 -13.33
C ALA A 64 -1.96 9.84 -14.75
N LEU A 65 -2.77 8.79 -14.95
CA LEU A 65 -3.35 8.47 -16.25
C LEU A 65 -4.47 9.45 -16.67
N LEU A 66 -5.23 9.99 -15.71
CA LEU A 66 -6.23 11.03 -15.99
C LEU A 66 -5.58 12.37 -16.36
N GLU A 67 -4.49 12.73 -15.69
CA GLU A 67 -3.65 13.88 -16.03
C GLU A 67 -3.08 13.74 -17.44
N ALA A 68 -2.62 12.53 -17.80
CA ALA A 68 -2.22 12.14 -19.15
C ALA A 68 -3.39 12.02 -20.16
N ARG A 69 -4.59 12.51 -19.82
CA ARG A 69 -5.79 12.57 -20.67
C ARG A 69 -6.33 11.22 -21.14
N HIS A 70 -6.02 10.13 -20.44
CA HIS A 70 -6.66 8.85 -20.73
C HIS A 70 -8.11 8.83 -20.24
N SER A 71 -9.01 8.26 -21.04
CA SER A 71 -10.39 8.03 -20.60
C SER A 71 -10.45 6.95 -19.52
N ARG A 72 -11.42 7.04 -18.59
CA ARG A 72 -11.65 6.01 -17.56
C ARG A 72 -11.76 4.59 -18.14
N ARG A 73 -12.36 4.44 -19.33
CA ARG A 73 -12.47 3.15 -20.05
C ARG A 73 -11.13 2.66 -20.60
N SER A 74 -10.25 3.56 -21.03
CA SER A 74 -8.87 3.21 -21.40
C SER A 74 -8.10 2.72 -20.17
N ILE A 75 -8.19 3.45 -19.06
CA ILE A 75 -7.54 3.11 -17.79
C ILE A 75 -7.99 1.74 -17.29
N GLN A 76 -9.30 1.45 -17.36
CA GLN A 76 -9.86 0.13 -17.04
C GLN A 76 -9.15 -1.00 -17.81
N ARG A 77 -9.04 -0.87 -19.14
CA ARG A 77 -8.38 -1.87 -19.99
C ARG A 77 -6.88 -1.95 -19.70
N GLN A 78 -6.24 -0.82 -19.47
CA GLN A 78 -4.80 -0.71 -19.20
C GLN A 78 -4.38 -1.28 -17.83
N LEU A 79 -5.25 -1.19 -16.82
CA LEU A 79 -4.97 -1.71 -15.48
C LEU A 79 -5.63 -3.07 -15.20
N GLY A 80 -6.48 -3.57 -16.10
CA GLY A 80 -7.21 -4.83 -15.89
C GLY A 80 -8.23 -4.77 -14.73
N MET A 81 -8.60 -3.57 -14.29
CA MET A 81 -9.53 -3.36 -13.19
C MET A 81 -10.98 -3.29 -13.70
N THR A 82 -11.95 -3.49 -12.81
CA THR A 82 -13.36 -3.25 -13.17
C THR A 82 -13.63 -1.75 -13.36
N TYR A 83 -14.60 -1.41 -14.20
CA TYR A 83 -15.00 -0.01 -14.40
C TYR A 83 -15.42 0.65 -13.10
N ARG A 84 -16.15 -0.07 -12.23
CA ARG A 84 -16.59 0.43 -10.92
C ARG A 84 -15.40 0.80 -10.02
N THR A 85 -14.32 0.00 -10.06
CA THR A 85 -13.10 0.29 -9.31
C THR A 85 -12.42 1.55 -9.84
N VAL A 86 -12.26 1.68 -11.16
CA VAL A 86 -11.63 2.87 -11.77
C VAL A 86 -12.45 4.11 -11.50
N LYS A 87 -13.78 4.05 -11.66
CA LYS A 87 -14.68 5.15 -11.33
C LYS A 87 -14.50 5.59 -9.88
N ARG A 88 -14.53 4.64 -8.92
CA ARG A 88 -14.35 4.94 -7.50
C ARG A 88 -13.00 5.59 -7.19
N LEU A 89 -11.92 5.13 -7.82
CA LEU A 89 -10.58 5.71 -7.65
C LEU A 89 -10.46 7.11 -8.28
N ALA A 90 -11.07 7.31 -9.45
CA ALA A 90 -11.06 8.58 -10.17
C ALA A 90 -11.91 9.66 -9.50
N ASP A 91 -13.04 9.28 -8.91
CA ASP A 91 -13.97 10.21 -8.27
C ASP A 91 -13.47 10.63 -6.86
N ALA A 92 -12.56 9.86 -6.26
CA ALA A 92 -11.93 10.19 -4.99
C ALA A 92 -10.81 11.22 -5.19
N ALA A 93 -10.96 12.40 -4.59
CA ALA A 93 -9.93 13.45 -4.60
C ALA A 93 -8.66 13.03 -3.85
N THR A 94 -8.81 12.30 -2.75
CA THR A 94 -7.70 11.80 -1.94
C THR A 94 -7.82 10.29 -1.74
N PRO A 95 -6.69 9.56 -1.61
CA PRO A 95 -6.73 8.12 -1.35
C PRO A 95 -7.38 7.81 0.02
N GLN A 96 -7.29 8.73 0.98
CA GLN A 96 -7.90 8.60 2.30
C GLN A 96 -9.43 8.56 2.25
N ALA A 97 -10.05 9.21 1.27
CA ALA A 97 -11.50 9.15 1.06
C ALA A 97 -11.99 7.72 0.69
N LEU A 98 -11.08 6.85 0.26
CA LEU A 98 -11.38 5.45 -0.04
C LEU A 98 -11.29 4.54 1.18
N PHE A 99 -10.76 5.04 2.30
CA PHE A 99 -10.58 4.28 3.52
C PHE A 99 -11.86 4.19 4.36
N ILE A 100 -13.00 4.62 3.83
CA ILE A 100 -14.30 4.68 4.50
C ILE A 100 -15.05 3.34 4.34
N GLY A 101 -15.53 2.77 5.45
CA GLY A 101 -16.30 1.51 5.49
C GLY A 101 -15.62 0.37 6.24
N GLN A 102 -16.06 -0.88 5.97
CA GLN A 102 -15.80 -2.19 6.62
C GLN A 102 -14.41 -2.47 7.26
N TRP A 103 -13.39 -1.67 6.96
CA TRP A 103 -12.02 -1.79 7.47
C TRP A 103 -11.74 -0.89 8.68
N GLN A 104 -12.59 0.10 8.96
CA GLN A 104 -12.36 1.06 10.06
C GLN A 104 -12.76 0.50 11.43
N ASN A 105 -13.80 -0.33 11.50
CA ASN A 105 -14.44 -0.74 12.75
C ASN A 105 -14.84 -2.21 12.71
N ARG A 106 -13.88 -3.11 12.45
CA ARG A 106 -14.13 -4.52 12.75
C ARG A 106 -13.63 -4.75 14.17
N PRO A 107 -14.51 -4.80 15.19
CA PRO A 107 -14.08 -5.21 16.51
C PRO A 107 -13.46 -6.59 16.36
N SER A 108 -12.16 -6.66 16.58
CA SER A 108 -11.44 -7.93 16.68
C SER A 108 -11.68 -8.47 18.08
N ALA A 109 -11.76 -9.79 18.24
CA ALA A 109 -11.76 -10.38 19.59
C ALA A 109 -10.53 -9.95 20.42
N LEU A 110 -9.45 -9.52 19.75
CA LEU A 110 -8.26 -8.95 20.38
C LEU A 110 -8.46 -7.54 20.94
N ASP A 111 -9.48 -6.78 20.48
CA ASP A 111 -9.72 -5.41 20.98
C ASP A 111 -10.15 -5.42 22.45
N GLU A 112 -10.82 -6.49 22.92
CA GLU A 112 -11.21 -6.67 24.32
C GLU A 112 -10.00 -6.90 25.24
N TYR A 113 -8.91 -7.46 24.70
CA TYR A 113 -7.69 -7.77 25.46
C TYR A 113 -6.62 -6.69 25.34
N LYS A 114 -6.82 -5.63 24.53
CA LYS A 114 -5.83 -4.56 24.34
C LYS A 114 -5.47 -3.88 25.67
N THR A 115 -6.47 -3.58 26.50
CA THR A 115 -6.25 -2.96 27.82
C THR A 115 -5.40 -3.83 28.74
N TYR A 116 -5.50 -5.16 28.62
CA TYR A 116 -4.73 -6.09 29.45
C TYR A 116 -3.30 -6.31 28.94
N LEU A 117 -3.04 -6.04 27.65
CA LEU A 117 -1.72 -6.16 27.03
C LEU A 117 -0.83 -4.94 27.28
N ASP A 118 -1.39 -3.73 27.36
CA ASP A 118 -0.64 -2.50 27.66
C ASP A 118 -0.11 -2.48 29.10
N ASP A 119 -0.86 -3.06 30.05
CA ASP A 119 -0.53 -3.05 31.49
C ASP A 119 0.60 -4.03 31.88
N HIS A 120 0.89 -5.04 31.05
CA HIS A 120 1.86 -6.11 31.37
C HIS A 120 3.26 -5.86 30.77
N TRP A 121 3.40 -4.87 29.87
CA TRP A 121 4.66 -4.60 29.16
C TRP A 121 5.19 -3.17 29.35
N SER A 122 4.76 -2.49 30.42
CA SER A 122 5.41 -1.29 30.96
C SER A 122 6.43 -1.65 32.05
#